data_AF-Q9RYL2-F1
#
_entry.id   AF-Q9RYL2-F1
#
_cell.length_a   1.000
_cell.length_b   1.000
_cell.length_c   1.000
_cell.angle_alpha   90.00
_cell.angle_beta   90.00
_cell.angle_gamma   90.00
#
_symmetry.space_group_name_H-M   'P 1'
#
loop_
_entity.id
_entity.type
_entity.pdbx_description
1 polymer ?
#
loop_
_entity_poly.entity_id
_entity_poly.type
_entity_poly.pdbx_seq_one_letter_code
_entity_poly.pdbx_strand_id
1 'polypeptide(L)'
;MKLKFALLALALLLPSAAAHDTVNAGNAALEWHTDTNEKLQVDADTTLTLTLRVGERVLKAAECRCTLLLYPGAVSPRVRPSVLKTDTDADGNLTAVITVDKPGPYALVVDGRPLKLTDFAPFRATLNLTAAEDVYNN
;
A
#
# COMPACT_ATOMS: atom_id res chain seq x y z
N MET A 1 -42.83 32.45 29.15
CA MET A 1 -43.02 31.04 28.76
C MET A 1 -41.84 30.66 27.87
N LYS A 2 -41.12 29.57 28.19
CA LYS A 2 -39.74 29.31 27.72
C LYS A 2 -39.73 28.76 26.29
N LEU A 3 -39.07 29.48 25.37
CA LEU A 3 -38.71 28.99 24.04
C LEU A 3 -37.34 28.32 24.16
N LYS A 4 -37.24 27.01 23.93
CA LYS A 4 -35.97 26.27 24.06
C LYS A 4 -35.80 25.20 22.99
N PHE A 5 -34.74 25.42 22.21
CA PHE A 5 -33.88 24.42 21.56
C PHE A 5 -34.52 23.52 20.49
N ALA A 6 -34.67 24.08 19.29
CA ALA A 6 -34.46 23.32 18.06
C ALA A 6 -33.00 23.55 17.62
N LEU A 7 -32.41 22.55 16.95
CA LEU A 7 -31.00 22.36 16.56
C LEU A 7 -30.12 21.64 17.59
N LEU A 8 -30.09 20.30 17.52
CA LEU A 8 -28.85 19.48 17.62
C LEU A 8 -29.19 18.00 17.45
N ALA A 9 -29.20 17.43 16.22
CA ALA A 9 -29.14 15.96 16.03
C ALA A 9 -28.99 15.50 14.56
N LEU A 10 -28.25 16.21 13.69
CA LEU A 10 -28.08 15.76 12.29
C LEU A 10 -26.61 15.74 11.81
N ALA A 11 -25.66 15.42 12.69
CA ALA A 11 -24.22 15.54 12.39
C ALA A 11 -23.40 14.24 12.48
N LEU A 12 -24.01 13.04 12.60
CA LEU A 12 -23.25 11.82 12.95
C LEU A 12 -23.45 10.60 12.03
N LEU A 13 -23.97 10.80 10.82
CA LEU A 13 -24.06 9.72 9.80
C LEU A 13 -23.01 9.88 8.70
N LEU A 14 -21.80 10.35 9.04
CA LEU A 14 -20.68 10.26 8.11
C LEU A 14 -20.21 8.80 8.09
N PRO A 15 -20.24 8.10 6.94
CA PRO A 15 -19.60 6.81 6.83
C PRO A 15 -18.13 6.97 7.20
N SER A 16 -17.62 6.10 8.06
CA SER A 16 -16.19 5.96 8.31
C SER A 16 -15.52 5.76 6.95
N ALA A 17 -14.78 6.76 6.49
CA ALA A 17 -13.84 6.57 5.39
C ALA A 17 -13.00 5.35 5.75
N ALA A 18 -12.96 4.34 4.88
CA ALA A 18 -12.08 3.21 5.05
C ALA A 18 -10.67 3.78 5.16
N ALA A 19 -10.11 3.74 6.36
CA ALA A 19 -8.81 4.31 6.61
C ALA A 19 -7.80 3.40 5.90
N HIS A 20 -7.27 3.87 4.77
CA HIS A 20 -6.22 3.17 4.03
C HIS A 20 -5.08 2.79 4.98
N ASP A 21 -4.68 1.52 4.95
CA ASP A 21 -3.68 1.00 5.87
C ASP A 21 -2.31 1.64 5.60
N THR A 22 -1.90 2.55 6.48
CA THR A 22 -0.55 3.12 6.47
C THR A 22 0.41 2.21 7.22
N VAL A 23 1.47 1.77 6.56
CA VAL A 23 2.55 0.99 7.18
C VAL A 23 3.73 1.88 7.47
N ASN A 24 4.14 1.93 8.74
CA ASN A 24 5.28 2.72 9.20
C ASN A 24 6.55 1.85 9.35
N ALA A 25 7.68 2.37 8.88
CA ALA A 25 9.00 1.76 8.99
C ALA A 25 10.05 2.83 9.32
N GLY A 26 10.28 3.06 10.61
CA GLY A 26 11.16 4.13 11.07
C GLY A 26 10.56 5.50 10.77
N ASN A 27 11.27 6.34 10.03
CA ASN A 27 10.77 7.65 9.57
C ASN A 27 10.06 7.59 8.22
N ALA A 28 9.92 6.40 7.63
CA ALA A 28 9.16 6.19 6.39
C ALA A 28 7.75 5.70 6.70
N ALA A 29 6.78 6.18 5.93
CA ALA A 29 5.40 5.72 5.93
C ALA A 29 4.99 5.34 4.50
N LEU A 30 4.21 4.27 4.37
CA LEU A 30 3.75 3.74 3.11
C LEU A 30 2.23 3.69 3.12
N GLU A 31 1.62 4.38 2.18
CA GLU A 31 0.23 4.20 1.80
C GLU A 31 0.20 3.39 0.51
N TRP A 32 -0.79 2.52 0.37
CA TRP A 32 -0.87 1.62 -0.77
C TRP A 32 -2.31 1.36 -1.17
N HIS A 33 -2.51 1.09 -2.44
CA HIS A 33 -3.78 0.62 -2.97
C HIS A 33 -3.55 -0.26 -4.19
N THR A 34 -4.56 -1.05 -4.54
CA THR A 34 -4.60 -1.75 -5.82
C THR A 34 -5.79 -1.28 -6.65
N ASP A 35 -5.74 -1.50 -7.96
CA ASP A 35 -6.90 -1.31 -8.85
C ASP A 35 -8.07 -2.26 -8.54
N THR A 36 -7.82 -3.29 -7.74
CA THR A 36 -8.77 -4.32 -7.31
C THR A 36 -9.13 -4.19 -5.81
N ASN A 37 -9.27 -2.97 -5.31
CA ASN A 37 -9.71 -2.68 -3.93
C ASN A 37 -8.86 -3.40 -2.85
N GLU A 38 -7.55 -3.17 -2.89
CA GLU A 38 -6.55 -3.62 -1.90
C GLU A 38 -6.38 -5.15 -1.84
N LYS A 39 -6.80 -5.86 -2.89
CA LYS A 39 -6.60 -7.31 -3.08
C LYS A 39 -5.70 -7.57 -4.28
N LEU A 40 -5.31 -8.83 -4.46
CA LEU A 40 -4.71 -9.35 -5.68
C LEU A 40 -5.75 -10.24 -6.40
N GLN A 41 -5.79 -10.17 -7.72
CA GLN A 41 -6.60 -11.09 -8.51
C GLN A 41 -5.77 -12.30 -8.96
N VAL A 42 -6.32 -13.49 -8.78
CA VAL A 42 -5.69 -14.73 -9.26
C VAL A 42 -5.79 -14.79 -10.79
N ASP A 43 -4.69 -15.19 -11.43
CA ASP A 43 -4.55 -15.35 -12.88
C ASP A 43 -4.87 -14.08 -13.71
N ALA A 44 -4.79 -12.91 -13.08
CA ALA A 44 -4.95 -11.62 -13.74
C ALA A 44 -3.97 -10.58 -13.17
N ASP A 45 -3.72 -9.55 -13.96
CA ASP A 45 -2.87 -8.44 -13.56
C ASP A 45 -3.60 -7.58 -12.53
N THR A 46 -2.90 -7.27 -11.45
CA THR A 46 -3.30 -6.29 -10.44
C THR A 46 -2.26 -5.18 -10.40
N THR A 47 -2.69 -3.94 -10.56
CA THR A 47 -1.83 -2.76 -10.43
C THR A 47 -1.76 -2.35 -8.97
N LEU A 48 -0.56 -2.41 -8.39
CA LEU A 48 -0.25 -1.83 -7.08
C LEU A 48 0.33 -0.42 -7.25
N THR A 49 -0.15 0.52 -6.45
CA THR A 49 0.43 1.85 -6.30
C THR A 49 0.86 2.07 -4.85
N LEU A 50 2.05 2.64 -4.65
CA LEU A 50 2.65 2.95 -3.36
C LEU A 50 2.99 4.44 -3.27
N THR A 51 2.35 5.13 -2.32
CA THR A 51 2.73 6.48 -1.93
C THR A 51 3.69 6.40 -0.74
N LEU A 52 4.90 6.88 -0.96
CA LEU A 52 5.98 6.86 0.02
C LEU A 52 6.08 8.23 0.69
N ARG A 53 6.15 8.26 2.02
CA ARG A 53 6.43 9.47 2.79
C ARG A 53 7.65 9.26 3.68
N VAL A 54 8.46 10.31 3.83
CA VAL A 54 9.51 10.38 4.85
C VAL A 54 9.25 11.61 5.71
N GLY A 55 8.90 11.40 6.97
CA GLY A 55 8.28 12.45 7.78
C GLY A 55 7.03 12.98 7.09
N GLU A 56 6.94 14.31 6.93
CA GLU A 56 5.79 14.95 6.25
C GLU A 56 5.95 15.03 4.73
N ARG A 57 7.11 14.65 4.16
CA ARG A 57 7.39 14.81 2.73
C ARG A 57 6.99 13.57 1.94
N VAL A 58 6.22 13.75 0.87
CA VAL A 58 6.00 12.68 -0.13
C VAL A 58 7.28 12.50 -0.95
N LEU A 59 7.76 11.26 -1.02
CA LEU A 59 8.94 10.85 -1.76
C LEU A 59 8.52 10.42 -3.17
N LYS A 60 9.15 10.98 -4.21
CA LYS A 60 8.93 10.50 -5.58
C LYS A 60 9.67 9.19 -5.80
N ALA A 61 9.11 8.30 -6.61
CA ALA A 61 9.73 7.01 -6.95
C ALA A 61 11.17 7.19 -7.48
N ALA A 62 11.41 8.24 -8.26
CA ALA A 62 12.71 8.61 -8.79
C ALA A 62 13.75 9.03 -7.74
N GLU A 63 13.38 9.20 -6.46
CA GLU A 63 14.29 9.51 -5.35
C GLU A 63 14.67 8.25 -4.54
N CYS A 64 14.03 7.12 -4.81
CA CYS A 64 14.22 5.86 -4.09
C CYS A 64 14.82 4.77 -4.99
N ARG A 65 15.85 4.08 -4.50
CA ARG A 65 16.15 2.72 -4.97
C ARG A 65 15.26 1.75 -4.20
N CYS A 66 14.03 1.65 -4.65
CA CYS A 66 13.02 0.81 -4.03
C CYS A 66 13.01 -0.57 -4.73
N THR A 67 13.02 -1.64 -3.93
CA THR A 67 12.84 -3.01 -4.42
C THR A 67 11.60 -3.60 -3.78
N LEU A 68 10.75 -4.21 -4.61
CA LEU A 68 9.54 -4.89 -4.19
C LEU A 68 9.72 -6.40 -4.27
N LEU A 69 9.52 -7.08 -3.14
CA LEU A 69 9.67 -8.54 -3.03
C LEU A 69 8.34 -9.15 -2.58
N LEU A 70 7.73 -9.96 -3.44
CA LEU A 70 6.46 -10.62 -3.16
C LEU A 70 6.70 -12.06 -2.69
N TYR A 71 6.21 -12.39 -1.50
CA TYR A 71 6.25 -13.73 -0.92
C TYR A 71 4.85 -14.33 -0.91
N PRO A 72 4.65 -15.57 -1.38
CA PRO A 72 3.44 -16.32 -1.05
C PRO A 72 3.42 -16.63 0.45
N GLY A 73 2.28 -16.39 1.09
CA GLY A 73 2.13 -16.50 2.54
C GLY A 73 2.82 -15.37 3.29
N ALA A 74 3.91 -15.70 3.98
CA ALA A 74 4.63 -14.79 4.86
C ALA A 74 6.12 -14.72 4.50
N VAL A 75 6.80 -13.67 4.94
CA VAL A 75 8.25 -13.51 4.77
C VAL A 75 8.98 -14.67 5.44
N SER A 76 9.77 -15.41 4.67
CA SER A 76 10.51 -16.57 5.16
C SER A 76 11.84 -16.71 4.43
N PRO A 77 12.96 -17.01 5.13
CA PRO A 77 14.25 -17.25 4.48
C PRO A 77 14.26 -18.54 3.64
N ARG A 78 13.25 -19.41 3.78
CA ARG A 78 13.12 -20.65 3.02
C ARG A 78 12.34 -20.47 1.71
N VAL A 79 11.73 -19.30 1.53
CA VAL A 79 10.91 -18.98 0.35
C VAL A 79 11.66 -17.95 -0.49
N ARG A 80 11.82 -18.24 -1.78
CA ARG A 80 12.38 -17.26 -2.71
C ARG A 80 11.26 -16.31 -3.17
N PRO A 81 11.35 -15.00 -2.89
CA PRO A 81 10.34 -14.06 -3.35
C PRO A 81 10.46 -13.80 -4.85
N SER A 82 9.35 -13.37 -5.45
CA SER A 82 9.35 -12.73 -6.75
C SER A 82 9.82 -11.29 -6.59
N VAL A 83 10.81 -10.88 -7.38
CA VAL A 83 11.22 -9.47 -7.48
C VAL A 83 10.31 -8.82 -8.50
N LEU A 84 9.52 -7.84 -8.08
CA LEU A 84 8.60 -7.16 -8.98
C LEU A 84 9.33 -6.08 -9.77
N LYS A 85 8.98 -5.95 -11.04
CA LYS A 85 9.38 -4.79 -11.84
C LYS A 85 8.55 -3.60 -11.38
N THR A 86 9.23 -2.50 -11.07
CA THR A 86 8.59 -1.26 -10.67
C THR A 86 8.53 -0.27 -11.83
N ASP A 87 7.51 0.57 -11.82
CA ASP A 87 7.36 1.74 -12.68
C ASP A 87 6.95 2.96 -11.84
N THR A 88 6.57 4.04 -12.51
CA THR A 88 6.15 5.29 -11.87
C THR A 88 4.91 5.83 -12.55
N ASP A 89 3.90 6.22 -11.77
CA ASP A 89 2.69 6.84 -12.30
C ASP A 89 2.91 8.34 -12.64
N ALA A 90 1.85 9.00 -13.13
CA ALA A 90 1.89 10.41 -13.48
C ALA A 90 2.14 11.34 -12.27
N ASP A 91 1.76 10.89 -11.07
CA ASP A 91 1.97 11.62 -9.82
C ASP A 91 3.36 11.34 -9.21
N GLY A 92 4.14 10.44 -9.81
CA GLY A 92 5.46 10.07 -9.34
C GLY A 92 5.48 9.05 -8.21
N ASN A 93 4.37 8.35 -7.96
CA ASN A 93 4.30 7.23 -7.02
C ASN A 93 4.95 5.98 -7.62
N LEU A 94 5.39 5.06 -6.76
CA LEU A 94 5.96 3.79 -7.19
C LEU A 94 4.82 2.83 -7.55
N THR A 95 4.86 2.23 -8.73
CA THR A 95 3.85 1.26 -9.17
C THR A 95 4.47 -0.09 -9.51
N ALA A 96 3.67 -1.15 -9.48
CA ALA A 96 4.05 -2.46 -9.99
C ALA A 96 2.82 -3.23 -10.46
N VAL A 97 3.00 -4.06 -11.49
CA VAL A 97 1.98 -5.04 -11.91
C VAL A 97 2.29 -6.38 -11.24
N ILE A 98 1.29 -6.97 -10.61
CA ILE A 98 1.37 -8.22 -9.87
C ILE A 98 0.40 -9.22 -10.50
N THR A 99 0.91 -10.39 -10.84
CA THR A 99 0.11 -11.55 -11.26
C THR A 99 0.44 -12.71 -10.31
N VAL A 100 -0.58 -13.36 -9.76
CA VAL A 100 -0.42 -14.50 -8.85
C VAL A 100 -1.29 -15.68 -9.30
N ASP A 101 -0.84 -16.90 -9.05
CA ASP A 101 -1.46 -18.13 -9.56
C ASP A 101 -2.30 -18.88 -8.51
N LYS A 102 -2.30 -18.39 -7.25
CA LYS A 102 -2.98 -19.04 -6.14
C LYS A 102 -3.66 -18.03 -5.22
N PRO A 103 -4.89 -18.33 -4.76
CA PRO A 103 -5.54 -17.54 -3.73
C PRO A 103 -4.82 -17.67 -2.39
N GLY A 104 -5.06 -16.71 -1.50
CA GLY A 104 -4.56 -16.72 -0.13
C GLY A 104 -3.66 -15.54 0.22
N PRO A 105 -2.97 -15.60 1.37
CA PRO A 105 -2.17 -14.49 1.86
C PRO A 105 -0.86 -14.33 1.07
N TYR A 106 -0.42 -13.09 0.91
CA TYR A 106 0.87 -12.71 0.37
C TYR A 106 1.50 -11.62 1.24
N ALA A 107 2.83 -11.63 1.36
CA ALA A 107 3.58 -10.56 1.99
C ALA A 107 4.38 -9.81 0.94
N LEU A 108 4.12 -8.52 0.80
CA LEU A 108 4.92 -7.63 -0.03
C LEU A 108 5.93 -6.87 0.84
N VAL A 109 7.21 -7.15 0.62
CA VAL A 109 8.29 -6.38 1.27
C VAL A 109 8.69 -5.22 0.37
N VAL A 110 8.70 -4.03 0.94
CA VAL A 110 9.26 -2.82 0.32
C VAL A 110 10.59 -2.53 0.99
N ASP A 111 11.70 -2.70 0.27
CA ASP A 111 13.05 -2.33 0.71
C ASP A 111 13.44 -1.02 0.00
N GLY A 112 13.53 0.06 0.77
CA GLY A 112 13.77 1.40 0.25
C GLY A 112 15.10 1.94 0.69
N ARG A 113 15.90 2.42 -0.27
CA ARG A 113 17.16 3.11 -0.02
C ARG A 113 17.19 4.45 -0.73
N PRO A 114 17.78 5.50 -0.15
CA PRO A 114 17.87 6.77 -0.83
C PRO A 114 18.84 6.69 -2.01
N LEU A 115 18.61 7.48 -3.06
CA LEU A 115 19.61 7.63 -4.12
C LEU A 115 20.84 8.38 -3.61
N LYS A 116 20.66 9.39 -2.76
CA LYS A 116 21.71 10.13 -2.05
C LYS A 116 21.60 9.84 -0.55
N LEU A 117 22.68 9.40 0.08
CA LEU A 117 22.68 8.89 1.47
C LEU A 117 22.09 9.85 2.53
N THR A 118 21.99 11.15 2.24
CA THR A 118 21.46 12.17 3.14
C THR A 118 19.95 12.41 3.03
N ASP A 119 19.26 11.84 2.04
CA ASP A 119 17.87 12.19 1.76
C ASP A 119 16.88 11.55 2.76
N PHE A 120 17.15 10.30 3.16
CA PHE A 120 16.42 9.56 4.20
C PHE A 120 17.18 8.29 4.62
N ALA A 121 16.86 7.74 5.79
CA ALA A 121 17.46 6.48 6.25
C ALA A 121 16.87 5.28 5.48
N PRO A 122 17.66 4.25 5.12
CA PRO A 122 17.11 3.02 4.55
C PRO A 122 16.01 2.43 5.42
N PHE A 123 14.96 1.91 4.80
CA PHE A 123 13.82 1.32 5.50
C PHE A 123 13.41 0.00 4.87
N ARG A 124 12.69 -0.81 5.64
CA ARG A 124 12.05 -2.03 5.17
C ARG A 124 10.66 -2.13 5.78
N ALA A 125 9.64 -2.20 4.94
CA ALA A 125 8.25 -2.36 5.34
C ALA A 125 7.70 -3.68 4.78
N THR A 126 6.68 -4.23 5.43
CA THR A 126 5.95 -5.40 4.94
C THR A 126 4.46 -5.07 4.90
N LEU A 127 3.85 -5.22 3.74
CA LEU A 127 2.42 -5.10 3.51
C LEU A 127 1.83 -6.51 3.44
N ASN A 128 0.65 -6.69 4.03
CA ASN A 128 -0.09 -7.95 3.95
C ASN A 128 -1.17 -7.81 2.88
N LEU A 129 -1.07 -8.64 1.85
CA LEU A 129 -2.00 -8.68 0.72
C LEU A 129 -2.78 -9.99 0.76
N THR A 130 -3.94 -10.02 0.12
CA THR A 130 -4.73 -11.24 -0.06
C THR A 130 -5.11 -11.40 -1.53
N ALA A 131 -4.86 -12.57 -2.10
CA ALA A 131 -5.30 -12.94 -3.44
C ALA A 131 -6.63 -13.69 -3.40
N ALA A 132 -7.54 -13.36 -4.32
CA ALA A 132 -8.83 -14.01 -4.50
C ALA A 132 -9.16 -14.20 -6.00
N GLU A 133 -10.00 -15.20 -6.30
CA GLU A 133 -10.40 -15.54 -7.68
C GLU A 133 -11.35 -14.49 -8.29
N ASP A 134 -12.29 -13.95 -7.50
CA ASP A 134 -13.25 -12.91 -7.92
C ASP A 134 -13.16 -11.68 -7.00
N VAL A 135 -12.59 -10.59 -7.51
CA VAL A 135 -12.32 -9.39 -6.69
C VAL A 135 -13.40 -8.30 -6.86
N TYR A 136 -14.20 -8.36 -7.92
CA TYR A 136 -15.20 -7.33 -8.26
C TYR A 136 -16.67 -7.70 -7.96
N ASN A 137 -16.94 -8.89 -7.41
CA ASN A 137 -18.31 -9.42 -7.21
C ASN A 137 -18.73 -9.51 -5.73
N ASN A 138 -18.47 -8.48 -4.91
CA ASN A 138 -18.91 -8.43 -3.51
C ASN A 138 -19.73 -7.19 -3.20
#